data_AF-A0A8T3TMN8-F1
#
_entry.id   AF-A0A8T3TMN8-F1
#
_cell.length_a   1.000
_cell.length_b   1.000
_cell.length_c   1.000
_cell.angle_alpha   90.00
_cell.angle_beta   90.00
_cell.angle_gamma   90.00
#
_symmetry.space_group_name_H-M   'P 1'
#
loop_
_entity.id
_entity.type
_entity.pdbx_description
1 polymer ?
#
loop_
_entity_poly.entity_id
_entity_poly.type
_entity_poly.pdbx_seq_one_letter_code
_entity_poly.pdbx_strand_id
1 'polypeptide(L)' 'ISTDAAYRAIGAGWDTADAVKRTTRIGFGPCQGRRCIPWLAARLELEPDDPLAQITPRPPLVPVPISILAAWALPDASAD' A
#
# COMPACT_ATOMS: atom_id res chain seq x y z
N ILE A 1 -11.20 -4.03 -2.14
CA ILE A 1 -11.78 -2.84 -2.81
C ILE A 1 -12.18 -3.25 -4.22
N SER A 2 -13.35 -2.83 -4.70
CA SER A 2 -13.79 -3.12 -6.07
C SER A 2 -13.16 -2.15 -7.06
N THR A 3 -13.15 -2.52 -8.34
CA THR A 3 -12.73 -1.62 -9.43
C THR A 3 -13.67 -0.42 -9.56
N ASP A 4 -14.97 -0.60 -9.35
CA ASP A 4 -15.98 0.49 -9.37
C ASP A 4 -15.61 1.65 -8.42
N ALA A 5 -15.19 1.33 -7.19
CA ALA A 5 -14.80 2.36 -6.23
C ALA A 5 -13.55 3.14 -6.68
N ALA A 6 -12.61 2.50 -7.37
CA ALA A 6 -11.46 3.19 -7.96
C ALA A 6 -11.91 4.12 -9.10
N TYR A 7 -12.79 3.65 -10.00
CA TYR A 7 -13.31 4.48 -11.09
C TYR A 7 -14.11 5.68 -10.60
N ARG A 8 -14.93 5.51 -9.55
CA ARG A 8 -15.65 6.63 -8.92
C ARG A 8 -14.70 7.68 -8.35
N ALA A 9 -13.60 7.25 -7.74
CA ALA A 9 -12.59 8.18 -7.24
C ALA A 9 -11.90 8.94 -8.39
N ILE A 10 -11.46 8.24 -9.44
CA ILE A 10 -10.85 8.88 -10.61
C ILE A 10 -11.84 9.88 -11.25
N GLY A 11 -13.10 9.49 -11.43
CA GLY A 11 -14.15 10.37 -11.98
C GLY A 11 -14.51 11.56 -11.09
N ALA A 12 -14.21 11.49 -9.78
CA ALA A 12 -14.37 12.61 -8.84
C ALA A 12 -13.17 13.58 -8.85
N GLY A 13 -12.17 13.35 -9.71
CA GLY A 13 -11.01 14.23 -9.87
C GLY A 13 -9.81 13.86 -8.99
N TRP A 14 -9.79 12.68 -8.38
CA TRP A 14 -8.58 12.19 -7.69
C TRP A 14 -7.61 11.62 -8.73
N ASP A 15 -6.53 12.35 -8.98
CA ASP A 15 -5.63 12.17 -10.13
C ASP A 15 -4.23 11.61 -9.76
N THR A 16 -4.01 11.27 -8.49
CA THR A 16 -2.77 10.64 -8.03
C THR A 16 -3.03 9.32 -7.32
N ALA A 17 -2.05 8.41 -7.34
CA ALA A 17 -2.14 7.13 -6.67
C ALA A 17 -2.39 7.28 -5.16
N ASP A 18 -1.72 8.22 -4.49
CA ASP A 18 -1.90 8.45 -3.05
C ASP A 18 -3.26 9.12 -2.73
N ALA A 19 -3.78 10.00 -3.59
CA ALA A 19 -5.12 10.57 -3.42
C ALA A 19 -6.22 9.49 -3.52
N VAL A 20 -6.17 8.67 -4.57
CA VAL A 20 -7.14 7.55 -4.73
C VAL A 20 -7.00 6.54 -3.59
N LYS A 21 -5.76 6.24 -3.15
CA LYS A 21 -5.49 5.41 -1.96
C LYS A 21 -6.15 5.96 -0.70
N ARG A 22 -6.01 7.24 -0.39
CA ARG A 22 -6.60 7.86 0.81
C ARG A 22 -8.13 7.84 0.77
N THR A 23 -8.72 8.07 -0.40
CA THR A 23 -10.19 8.11 -0.55
C THR A 23 -10.83 6.72 -0.56
N THR A 24 -10.16 5.71 -1.13
CA THR A 24 -10.78 4.38 -1.37
C THR A 24 -10.20 3.24 -0.53
N ARG A 25 -9.06 3.46 0.13
CA ARG A 25 -8.23 2.42 0.77
C ARG A 25 -7.67 1.37 -0.20
N ILE A 26 -7.59 1.69 -1.51
CA ILE A 26 -6.81 0.86 -2.44
C ILE A 26 -5.36 0.78 -1.97
N GLY A 27 -4.76 -0.41 -2.01
CA GLY A 27 -3.39 -0.63 -1.55
C GLY A 27 -3.25 -1.04 -0.07
N PHE A 28 -4.33 -1.06 0.73
CA PHE A 28 -4.30 -1.49 2.14
C PHE A 28 -4.46 -3.01 2.36
N GLY A 29 -4.46 -3.79 1.28
CA GLY A 29 -4.51 -5.26 1.38
C GLY A 29 -3.14 -5.85 1.77
N PRO A 30 -3.04 -7.16 2.03
CA PRO A 30 -1.79 -7.81 2.47
C PRO A 30 -0.63 -7.70 1.47
N CYS A 31 -0.93 -7.42 0.20
CA CYS A 31 0.08 -7.13 -0.83
C CYS A 31 0.59 -5.69 -0.81
N GLN A 32 0.05 -4.82 0.05
CA GLN A 32 0.46 -3.42 0.25
C GLN A 32 0.60 -2.63 -1.06
N GLY A 33 -0.33 -2.81 -1.99
CA GLY A 33 -0.37 -2.06 -3.25
C GLY A 33 0.43 -2.66 -4.42
N ARG A 34 1.20 -3.75 -4.21
CA ARG A 34 2.05 -4.38 -5.26
C ARG A 34 1.31 -4.78 -6.54
N ARG A 35 -0.02 -4.95 -6.48
CA ARG A 35 -0.84 -5.35 -7.63
C ARG A 35 -1.71 -4.21 -8.15
N CYS A 36 -2.36 -3.48 -7.25
CA CYS A 36 -3.34 -2.49 -7.62
C CYS A 36 -2.77 -1.11 -7.90
N ILE A 37 -1.60 -0.74 -7.36
CA ILE A 37 -1.00 0.57 -7.60
C ILE A 37 -0.44 0.69 -9.03
N PRO A 38 0.28 -0.31 -9.60
CA PRO A 38 0.69 -0.25 -11.00
C PRO A 38 -0.50 -0.20 -11.97
N TRP A 39 -1.57 -0.95 -11.68
CA TRP A 39 -2.81 -0.89 -12.45
C TRP A 39 -3.47 0.49 -12.37
N LEU A 40 -3.48 1.10 -11.18
CA LEU A 40 -4.03 2.43 -10.96
C LEU A 40 -3.22 3.50 -11.70
N ALA A 41 -1.89 3.44 -11.66
CA ALA A 41 -1.00 4.34 -12.39
C ALA A 41 -1.29 4.29 -13.90
N ALA A 42 -1.38 3.09 -14.48
CA ALA A 42 -1.77 2.92 -15.88
C ALA A 42 -3.16 3.51 -16.18
N ARG A 43 -4.09 3.44 -15.22
CA ARG A 43 -5.45 3.97 -15.41
C ARG A 43 -5.56 5.49 -15.26
N LEU A 44 -4.61 6.09 -14.55
CA LEU A 44 -4.40 7.52 -14.42
C LEU A 44 -3.48 8.08 -15.54
N GLU A 45 -3.02 7.22 -16.47
CA GLU A 45 -2.10 7.60 -17.56
C GLU A 45 -0.76 8.16 -17.03
N LEU A 46 -0.30 7.63 -15.89
CA LEU A 46 0.97 8.01 -15.28
C LEU A 46 2.04 6.97 -15.57
N GLU A 47 3.25 7.43 -15.89
CA GLU A 47 4.40 6.56 -16.07
C GLU A 47 4.82 5.90 -14.74
N PRO A 48 5.40 4.69 -14.77
CA PRO A 48 5.76 3.99 -13.54
C PRO A 48 6.73 4.74 -12.63
N ASP A 49 7.59 5.59 -13.16
CA ASP A 49 8.56 6.39 -12.39
C ASP A 49 8.03 7.77 -11.98
N ASP A 50 6.80 8.13 -12.39
CA ASP A 50 6.15 9.36 -11.98
C ASP A 50 5.87 9.36 -10.46
N PRO A 51 6.29 10.38 -9.69
CA PRO A 51 5.95 10.52 -8.28
C PRO A 51 4.44 10.43 -7.98
N LEU A 52 3.58 10.86 -8.91
CA LEU A 52 2.12 10.80 -8.80
C LEU A 52 1.58 9.37 -8.94
N ALA A 53 2.32 8.47 -9.60
CA ALA A 53 2.00 7.06 -9.75
C ALA A 53 2.38 6.22 -8.52
N GLN A 54 3.17 6.79 -7.60
CA GLN A 54 3.80 6.08 -6.51
C GLN A 54 3.07 6.28 -5.17
N ILE A 55 3.22 5.29 -4.28
CA ILE A 55 2.82 5.40 -2.87
C ILE A 55 4.02 5.11 -1.98
N THR A 56 4.12 5.77 -0.82
CA THR A 56 5.21 5.51 0.11
C THR A 56 5.08 4.10 0.73
N PRO A 57 6.04 3.18 0.48
CA PRO A 57 6.08 1.92 1.21
C PRO A 57 6.42 2.19 2.68
N ARG A 58 5.77 1.49 3.59
CA ARG A 58 6.03 1.59 5.03
C ARG A 58 6.39 0.21 5.57
N PRO A 59 7.40 0.09 6.46
CA PRO A 59 7.72 -1.18 7.09
C PRO A 59 6.52 -1.75 7.89
N PRO A 60 6.38 -3.09 7.94
CA PRO A 60 7.19 -4.09 7.23
C PRO A 60 6.80 -4.22 5.74
N LEU A 61 7.76 -4.53 4.86
CA LEU A 61 7.54 -4.61 3.39
C LEU A 61 6.54 -5.73 3.00
N VAL A 62 6.57 -6.82 3.75
CA VAL A 62 5.60 -7.92 3.72
C VAL A 62 5.01 -8.09 5.12
N PRO A 63 3.77 -8.60 5.26
CA PRO A 63 3.24 -8.90 6.58
C PRO A 63 4.15 -9.88 7.34
N VAL A 64 4.47 -9.54 8.59
CA VAL A 64 5.26 -10.38 9.50
C VAL A 64 4.40 -10.64 10.75
N PRO A 65 4.33 -11.89 11.26
CA PRO A 65 3.67 -12.17 12.54
C PRO A 65 4.27 -11.34 13.68
N ILE A 66 3.41 -10.78 14.52
CA ILE A 66 3.85 -9.94 15.65
C ILE A 66 4.71 -10.70 16.65
N SER A 67 4.52 -12.02 16.79
CA SER A 67 5.33 -12.88 17.65
C SER A 67 6.82 -12.88 17.27
N ILE A 68 7.14 -12.77 15.98
CA ILE A 68 8.53 -12.68 15.52
C ILE A 68 9.16 -11.37 16.00
N LEU A 69 8.43 -10.25 15.89
CA LEU A 69 8.92 -8.96 16.36
C LEU A 69 9.06 -8.93 17.89
N ALA A 70 8.13 -9.56 18.62
CA ALA A 70 8.20 -9.67 20.07
C ALA A 70 9.39 -10.52 20.54
N ALA A 71 9.68 -11.63 19.86
CA ALA A 71 10.85 -12.47 20.16
C ALA A 71 12.18 -11.72 20.02
N TRP A 72 12.26 -10.73 19.12
CA TRP A 72 13.44 -9.88 18.95
C TRP A 72 13.55 -8.75 19.97
N ALA A 73 12.46 -8.39 20.65
CA ALA A 73 12.42 -7.28 21.59
C ALA A 73 12.68 -7.70 23.04
N LEU A 74 12.56 -9.01 23.34
CA LEU A 74 12.77 -9.55 24.68
C LEU A 74 14.23 -10.02 24.84
N PRO A 75 14.85 -9.79 26.00
CA PRO A 75 16.17 -10.37 26.27
C PRO A 75 16.11 -11.90 26.23
N ASP A 76 17.24 -12.52 25.87
CA ASP A 76 17.36 -13.97 25.85
C ASP A 76 16.94 -14.55 27.21
N ALA A 77 15.91 -15.39 27.21
CA ALA A 77 15.38 -16.04 28.42
C ALA A 77 16.36 -17.05 29.04
N SER A 78 17.56 -17.24 28.47
CA SER A 78 18.63 -18.08 28.98
C SER A 78 19.68 -17.33 29.81
N ALA A 79 19.47 -16.04 30.08
CA ALA A 79 20.32 -15.25 30.96
C ALA A 79 19.77 -15.25 32.39
N ASP A 80 19.60 -16.44 32.99
CA ASP A 80 19.44 -16.68 34.43
C ASP A 80 19.87 -18.12 34.77
#